data_AF-A0A7S1YAJ5-F1
#
_entry.id   AF-A0A7S1YAJ5-F1
#
_cell.length_a   1.000
_cell.length_b   1.000
_cell.length_c   1.000
_cell.angle_alpha   90.00
_cell.angle_beta   90.00
_cell.angle_gamma   90.00
#
_symmetry.space_group_name_H-M   'P 1'
#
loop_
_entity.id
_entity.type
_entity.pdbx_description
1 polymer ?
#
loop_
_entity_poly.entity_id
_entity_poly.type
_entity_poly.pdbx_seq_one_letter_code
_entity_poly.pdbx_strand_id
1 'polypeptide(L)'
;GVYKIVPVKERHSLSLVWQVPSQMDHWRSKPCDYLSHLLGHEAQGSLLATLKERGLATTCYVGVDQMESKSSHAVLLFGASLTIKGMQQWQEIVTLVYQYIAMLRHYVISDGGLPDWIFQELKQIHQVSYNYQDEEAPEDLVENL
;
A
#
# COMPACT_ATOMS: atom_id res chain seq x y z
N GLY A 1 6.81 9.49 15.29
CA GLY A 1 5.95 10.19 16.29
C GLY A 1 4.50 10.10 15.84
N VAL A 2 3.55 10.39 16.73
CA VAL A 2 2.11 10.47 16.37
C VAL A 2 1.73 11.95 16.27
N TYR A 3 1.16 12.34 15.13
CA TYR A 3 0.73 13.71 14.87
C TYR A 3 -0.79 13.74 14.74
N LYS A 4 -1.45 14.67 15.44
CA LYS A 4 -2.89 14.92 15.32
C LYS A 4 -3.08 16.24 14.58
N ILE A 5 -3.79 16.19 13.46
CA ILE A 5 -4.03 17.33 12.59
C ILE A 5 -5.54 17.60 12.56
N VAL A 6 -5.94 18.86 12.73
CA VAL A 6 -7.34 19.29 12.58
C VAL A 6 -7.53 19.74 11.14
N PRO A 7 -8.30 19.01 10.31
CA PRO A 7 -8.49 19.39 8.92
C PRO A 7 -9.49 20.54 8.79
N VAL A 8 -9.34 21.35 7.75
CA VAL A 8 -10.28 22.44 7.41
C VAL A 8 -11.61 21.88 6.89
N LYS A 9 -11.57 20.71 6.23
CA LYS A 9 -12.75 19.97 5.77
C LYS A 9 -13.04 18.83 6.75
N GLU A 10 -14.32 18.49 6.93
CA GLU A 10 -14.73 17.36 7.77
C GLU A 10 -14.29 16.04 7.13
N ARG A 11 -13.11 15.56 7.53
CA ARG A 11 -12.52 14.30 7.08
C ARG A 11 -11.84 13.62 8.27
N HIS A 12 -12.10 12.33 8.45
CA HIS A 12 -11.36 11.50 9.39
C HIS A 12 -10.44 10.59 8.62
N SER A 13 -9.13 10.73 8.81
CA SER A 13 -8.13 9.92 8.14
C SER A 13 -6.99 9.54 9.06
N LEU A 14 -6.48 8.33 8.88
CA LEU A 14 -5.23 7.85 9.47
C LEU A 14 -4.20 7.67 8.36
N SER A 15 -2.98 8.13 8.61
CA SER A 15 -1.83 7.88 7.73
C SER A 15 -0.70 7.29 8.54
N LEU A 16 -0.15 6.17 8.05
CA LEU A 16 1.05 5.52 8.57
C LEU A 16 2.13 5.62 7.50
N VAL A 17 3.30 6.11 7.89
CA VAL A 17 4.39 6.43 6.98
C VAL A 17 5.65 5.71 7.45
N TRP A 18 6.28 4.99 6.53
CA TRP A 18 7.55 4.30 6.76
C TRP A 18 8.56 4.77 5.73
N GLN A 19 9.78 5.06 6.21
CA GLN A 19 10.93 5.17 5.33
C GLN A 19 11.44 3.77 5.01
N VAL A 20 11.59 3.46 3.74
CA VAL A 20 12.07 2.16 3.23
C VAL A 20 13.29 2.38 2.33
N PRO A 21 14.14 1.35 2.13
CA PRO A 21 15.24 1.46 1.18
C PRO A 21 14.76 1.80 -0.24
N SER A 22 15.61 2.47 -1.01
CA SER A 22 15.33 2.78 -2.42
C SER A 22 14.89 1.52 -3.19
N GLN A 23 13.86 1.67 -4.02
CA GLN A 23 13.32 0.59 -4.83
C GLN A 23 14.01 0.49 -6.20
N MET A 24 14.92 1.42 -6.53
CA MET A 24 15.57 1.52 -7.84
C MET A 24 16.36 0.26 -8.23
N ASP A 25 17.15 -0.29 -7.31
CA ASP A 25 17.92 -1.53 -7.55
C ASP A 25 17.00 -2.78 -7.64
N HIS A 26 15.78 -2.68 -7.11
CA HIS A 26 14.80 -3.75 -7.02
C HIS A 26 13.64 -3.57 -8.02
N TRP A 27 13.84 -2.77 -9.09
CA TRP A 27 12.79 -2.41 -10.06
C TRP A 27 12.12 -3.63 -10.72
N ARG A 28 12.82 -4.77 -10.80
CA ARG A 28 12.26 -6.02 -11.34
C ARG A 28 11.40 -6.77 -10.35
N SER A 29 11.79 -6.79 -9.08
CA SER A 29 11.08 -7.52 -8.01
C SER A 29 9.98 -6.69 -7.35
N LYS A 30 10.07 -5.35 -7.42
CA LYS A 30 9.15 -4.36 -6.86
C LYS A 30 8.56 -4.75 -5.49
N PRO A 31 9.41 -4.99 -4.47
CA PRO A 31 8.96 -5.55 -3.20
C PRO A 31 7.97 -4.64 -2.47
N CYS A 32 8.11 -3.31 -2.61
CA CYS A 32 7.12 -2.38 -2.05
C CYS A 32 5.79 -2.37 -2.80
N ASP A 33 5.74 -2.64 -4.10
CA ASP A 33 4.48 -2.78 -4.85
C ASP A 33 3.74 -4.04 -4.38
N TYR A 34 4.47 -5.12 -4.17
CA TYR A 34 3.94 -6.38 -3.65
C TYR A 34 3.33 -6.19 -2.25
N LEU A 35 4.05 -5.51 -1.35
CA LEU A 35 3.54 -5.17 -0.01
C LEU A 35 2.33 -4.22 -0.09
N SER A 36 2.36 -3.24 -0.99
CA SER A 36 1.26 -2.29 -1.19
C SER A 36 -0.01 -2.97 -1.69
N HIS A 37 0.15 -3.92 -2.60
CA HIS A 37 -0.96 -4.72 -3.10
C HIS A 37 -1.63 -5.52 -1.99
N LEU A 38 -0.84 -6.20 -1.14
CA LEU A 38 -1.37 -6.99 -0.03
C LEU A 38 -2.06 -6.13 1.03
N LEU A 39 -1.42 -5.03 1.44
CA LEU A 39 -1.97 -4.11 2.44
C LEU A 39 -3.20 -3.34 1.92
N GLY A 40 -3.28 -3.11 0.61
CA GLY A 40 -4.39 -2.44 -0.07
C GLY A 40 -5.49 -3.36 -0.58
N HIS A 41 -5.35 -4.68 -0.42
CA HIS A 41 -6.28 -5.64 -1.01
C HIS A 41 -7.69 -5.55 -0.38
N GLU A 42 -8.73 -5.73 -1.20
CA GLU A 42 -10.13 -5.56 -0.79
C GLU A 42 -10.92 -6.87 -0.64
N ALA A 43 -10.32 -8.04 -0.89
CA ALA A 43 -11.04 -9.30 -0.77
C ALA A 43 -11.34 -9.71 0.69
N GLN A 44 -12.18 -10.73 0.83
CA GLN A 44 -12.49 -11.33 2.12
C GLN A 44 -11.21 -11.79 2.84
N GLY A 45 -11.13 -11.52 4.14
CA GLY A 45 -9.95 -11.81 4.94
C GLY A 45 -8.82 -10.78 4.82
N SER A 46 -8.99 -9.72 4.00
CA SER A 46 -8.03 -8.62 3.95
C SER A 46 -8.09 -7.72 5.17
N LEU A 47 -7.06 -6.87 5.31
CA LEU A 47 -7.03 -5.82 6.33
C LEU A 47 -8.25 -4.88 6.19
N LEU A 48 -8.57 -4.43 4.97
CA LEU A 48 -9.71 -3.55 4.76
C LEU A 48 -11.04 -4.24 5.08
N ALA A 49 -11.22 -5.51 4.71
CA ALA A 49 -12.42 -6.28 5.06
C ALA A 49 -12.62 -6.33 6.58
N THR A 50 -11.56 -6.62 7.33
CA THR A 50 -11.58 -6.64 8.80
C THR A 50 -11.93 -5.27 9.39
N LEU A 51 -11.37 -4.19 8.83
CA LEU A 51 -11.65 -2.82 9.28
C LEU A 51 -13.10 -2.39 8.97
N LYS A 52 -13.64 -2.80 7.82
CA LYS A 52 -15.04 -2.56 7.43
C LYS A 52 -16.00 -3.33 8.34
N GLU A 53 -15.75 -4.62 8.59
CA GLU A 53 -16.57 -5.47 9.48
C GLU A 53 -16.65 -4.93 10.91
N ARG A 54 -15.54 -4.38 11.44
CA ARG A 54 -15.50 -3.74 12.76
C ARG A 54 -16.08 -2.33 12.77
N GLY A 55 -16.45 -1.78 11.61
CA GLY A 55 -16.94 -0.41 11.45
C GLY A 55 -15.90 0.66 11.75
N LEU A 56 -14.61 0.39 11.48
CA LEU A 56 -13.48 1.28 11.78
C LEU A 56 -13.08 2.14 10.58
N ALA A 57 -13.12 1.60 9.37
CA ALA A 57 -12.74 2.33 8.15
C ALA A 57 -13.67 2.02 6.98
N THR A 58 -13.75 2.95 6.03
CA THR A 58 -14.52 2.77 4.79
C THR A 58 -13.63 2.45 3.60
N THR A 59 -12.44 3.04 3.54
CA THR A 59 -11.46 2.82 2.48
C THR A 59 -10.05 2.80 3.04
N CYS A 60 -9.16 2.06 2.37
CA CYS A 60 -7.73 2.08 2.58
C CYS A 60 -7.01 2.28 1.24
N TYR A 61 -5.83 2.85 1.28
CA TYR A 61 -4.95 2.96 0.12
C TYR A 61 -3.50 2.80 0.57
N VAL A 62 -2.66 2.29 -0.32
CA VAL A 62 -1.23 2.16 -0.07
C VAL A 62 -0.48 2.70 -1.27
N GLY A 63 0.52 3.52 -0.99
CA GLY A 63 1.34 4.15 -2.02
C GLY A 63 2.81 4.05 -1.65
N VAL A 64 3.65 3.93 -2.67
CA VAL A 64 5.10 4.00 -2.58
C VAL A 64 5.53 5.23 -3.35
N ASP A 65 6.14 6.18 -2.65
CA ASP A 65 6.73 7.36 -3.26
C ASP A 65 8.26 7.19 -3.29
N GLN A 66 8.81 7.11 -4.50
CA GLN A 66 10.26 7.19 -4.68
C GLN A 66 10.63 8.67 -4.71
N MET A 67 11.17 9.17 -3.59
CA MET A 67 11.86 10.46 -3.62
C MET A 67 12.96 10.36 -4.67
N GLU A 68 13.00 11.30 -5.63
CA GLU A 68 13.99 11.55 -6.71
C GLU A 68 14.95 10.42 -7.14
N SER A 69 15.29 10.34 -8.43
CA SER A 69 16.14 9.28 -9.03
C SER A 69 17.55 9.05 -8.44
N LYS A 70 17.95 9.76 -7.39
CA LYS A 70 19.21 9.61 -6.66
C LYS A 70 19.04 9.39 -5.15
N SER A 71 17.81 9.25 -4.64
CA SER A 71 17.57 9.00 -3.22
C SER A 71 17.92 7.57 -2.84
N SER A 72 18.60 7.41 -1.71
CA SER A 72 18.84 6.10 -1.08
C SER A 72 17.60 5.54 -0.36
N HIS A 73 16.50 6.30 -0.32
CA HIS A 73 15.29 5.96 0.43
C HIS A 73 14.02 6.24 -0.40
N ALA A 74 12.99 5.45 -0.14
CA ALA A 74 11.62 5.67 -0.60
C ALA A 74 10.69 5.77 0.62
N VAL A 75 9.45 6.23 0.38
CA VAL A 75 8.42 6.36 1.40
C VAL A 75 7.27 5.42 1.08
N LEU A 76 6.93 4.54 2.02
CA LEU A 76 5.70 3.76 1.99
C LEU A 76 4.65 4.48 2.84
N LEU A 77 3.47 4.70 2.27
CA LEU A 77 2.33 5.32 2.91
C LEU A 77 1.15 4.34 2.92
N PHE A 78 0.63 4.03 4.11
CA PHE A 78 -0.70 3.45 4.27
C PHE A 78 -1.66 4.56 4.72
N GLY A 79 -2.78 4.70 4.04
CA GLY A 79 -3.84 5.64 4.40
C GLY A 79 -5.18 4.93 4.58
N ALA A 80 -6.01 5.44 5.50
CA ALA A 80 -7.36 4.95 5.72
C ALA A 80 -8.34 6.11 5.93
N SER A 81 -9.53 6.02 5.32
CA SER A 81 -10.67 6.90 5.63
C SER A 81 -11.47 6.27 6.77
N LEU A 82 -11.57 6.98 7.89
CA LEU A 82 -12.11 6.45 9.13
C LEU A 82 -13.59 6.76 9.28
N THR A 83 -14.30 5.87 9.97
CA THR A 83 -15.60 6.21 10.56
C THR A 83 -15.39 7.04 11.84
N ILE A 84 -16.46 7.59 12.41
CA ILE A 84 -16.41 8.24 13.74
C ILE A 84 -15.85 7.27 14.80
N LYS A 85 -16.31 6.00 14.76
CA LYS A 85 -15.81 4.93 15.62
C LYS A 85 -14.32 4.67 15.39
N GLY A 86 -13.88 4.58 14.13
CA GLY A 86 -12.48 4.41 13.77
C GLY A 86 -11.57 5.53 14.24
N MET A 87 -12.04 6.77 14.19
CA MET A 87 -11.31 7.92 14.73
C MET A 87 -11.10 7.80 16.24
N GLN A 88 -12.11 7.38 16.99
CA GLN A 88 -12.02 7.18 18.45
C GLN A 88 -11.13 5.98 18.81
N GLN A 89 -11.06 4.97 17.94
CA GLN A 89 -10.33 3.73 18.15
C GLN A 89 -9.14 3.59 17.18
N TRP A 90 -8.49 4.70 16.81
CA TRP A 90 -7.42 4.68 15.80
C TRP A 90 -6.25 3.76 16.19
N GLN A 91 -5.98 3.57 17.49
CA GLN A 91 -4.96 2.64 17.96
C GLN A 91 -5.28 1.19 17.57
N GLU A 92 -6.55 0.78 17.57
CA GLU A 92 -6.95 -0.55 17.15
C GLU A 92 -6.66 -0.77 15.65
N ILE A 93 -6.89 0.25 14.83
CA ILE A 93 -6.54 0.23 13.40
C ILE A 93 -5.03 0.05 13.23
N VAL A 94 -4.23 0.79 13.99
CA VAL A 94 -2.76 0.66 13.97
C VAL A 94 -2.35 -0.75 14.39
N THR A 95 -2.94 -1.31 15.45
CA THR A 95 -2.68 -2.69 15.89
C THR A 95 -3.00 -3.70 14.79
N LEU A 96 -4.15 -3.58 14.13
CA LEU A 96 -4.55 -4.47 13.03
C LEU A 96 -3.58 -4.39 11.85
N VAL A 97 -3.12 -3.19 11.49
CA VAL A 97 -2.09 -3.01 10.44
C VAL A 97 -0.81 -3.76 10.81
N TYR A 98 -0.30 -3.57 12.02
CA TYR A 98 0.94 -4.24 12.45
C TYR A 98 0.78 -5.75 12.64
N GLN A 99 -0.39 -6.22 13.05
CA GLN A 99 -0.70 -7.66 13.08
C GLN A 99 -0.68 -8.27 11.67
N TYR A 100 -1.26 -7.57 10.69
CA TYR A 100 -1.22 -8.02 9.30
C TYR A 100 0.21 -8.05 8.75
N ILE A 101 1.02 -7.02 9.01
CA ILE A 101 2.44 -7.00 8.63
C ILE A 101 3.22 -8.14 9.31
N ALA A 102 2.96 -8.40 10.60
CA ALA A 102 3.60 -9.48 11.34
C ALA A 102 3.24 -10.86 10.76
N MET A 103 1.98 -11.06 10.37
CA MET A 103 1.52 -12.27 9.68
C MET A 103 2.27 -12.45 8.34
N LEU A 104 2.35 -11.41 7.50
CA LEU A 104 3.11 -11.48 6.24
C LEU A 104 4.57 -11.85 6.48
N ARG A 105 5.20 -11.22 7.48
CA ARG A 105 6.58 -11.52 7.86
C ARG A 105 6.75 -12.98 8.32
N HIS A 106 5.77 -13.53 9.03
CA HIS A 106 5.80 -14.92 9.47
C HIS A 106 5.82 -15.88 8.28
N TYR A 107 4.93 -15.70 7.30
CA TYR A 107 4.92 -16.51 6.07
C TYR A 107 6.27 -16.46 5.33
N VAL A 108 6.85 -15.26 5.18
CA VAL A 108 8.14 -15.08 4.50
C VAL A 108 9.29 -15.80 5.21
N ILE A 109 9.34 -15.76 6.55
CA ILE A 109 10.46 -16.31 7.32
C ILE A 109 10.27 -17.81 7.61
N SER A 110 9.06 -18.24 7.94
CA SER A 110 8.77 -19.57 8.47
C SER A 110 8.34 -20.57 7.38
N ASP A 111 7.62 -20.13 6.35
CA ASP A 111 7.04 -21.02 5.33
C ASP A 111 7.82 -21.01 4.01
N GLY A 112 8.98 -20.34 3.98
CA GLY A 112 9.85 -20.26 2.79
C GLY A 112 9.40 -19.24 1.74
N GLY A 113 8.40 -18.42 2.04
CA GLY A 113 7.88 -17.39 1.14
C GLY A 113 6.38 -17.19 1.29
N LEU A 114 5.86 -16.18 0.59
CA LEU A 114 4.42 -16.02 0.42
C LEU A 114 3.93 -16.98 -0.69
N PRO A 115 2.65 -17.40 -0.66
CA PRO A 115 2.11 -18.30 -1.68
C PRO A 115 2.35 -17.81 -3.12
N ASP A 116 2.80 -18.70 -4.01
CA ASP A 116 3.12 -18.39 -5.41
C ASP A 116 1.96 -17.75 -6.18
N TRP A 117 0.72 -18.11 -5.84
CA TRP A 117 -0.48 -17.58 -6.50
C TRP A 117 -0.59 -16.06 -6.38
N ILE A 118 -0.12 -15.45 -5.28
CA ILE A 118 -0.13 -14.00 -5.08
C ILE A 118 0.80 -13.32 -6.09
N PHE A 119 1.98 -13.90 -6.32
CA PHE A 119 2.91 -13.38 -7.33
C PHE A 119 2.33 -13.53 -8.74
N GLN A 120 1.66 -14.65 -9.03
CA GLN A 120 1.01 -14.86 -10.32
C GLN A 120 -0.12 -13.86 -10.56
N GLU A 121 -0.95 -13.57 -9.55
CA GLU A 121 -2.03 -12.58 -9.62
C GLU A 121 -1.46 -11.19 -9.95
N LEU A 122 -0.44 -10.74 -9.21
CA LEU A 122 0.24 -9.47 -9.46
C LEU A 122 0.84 -9.39 -10.87
N LYS A 123 1.46 -10.48 -11.33
CA LYS A 123 2.00 -10.56 -12.69
C LYS A 123 0.89 -10.41 -13.74
N GLN A 124 -0.26 -11.04 -13.53
CA GLN A 124 -1.41 -10.92 -14.43
C GLN A 124 -1.96 -9.50 -14.44
N ILE A 125 -2.12 -8.86 -13.28
CA ILE A 125 -2.57 -7.46 -13.20
C ILE A 125 -1.62 -6.54 -13.97
N HIS A 126 -0.31 -6.66 -13.74
CA HIS A 126 0.69 -5.85 -14.46
C HIS A 126 0.70 -6.14 -15.96
N GLN A 127 0.52 -7.39 -16.37
CA GLN A 127 0.46 -7.77 -17.79
C GLN A 127 -0.79 -7.20 -18.47
N VAL A 128 -1.94 -7.20 -17.78
CA VAL A 128 -3.17 -6.54 -18.27
C VAL A 128 -2.94 -5.03 -18.37
N SER A 129 -2.42 -4.39 -17.33
CA SER A 129 -2.11 -2.95 -17.38
C SER A 129 -1.17 -2.57 -18.52
N TYR A 130 -0.16 -3.40 -18.81
CA TYR A 130 0.75 -3.18 -19.94
C TYR A 130 0.06 -3.36 -21.29
N ASN A 131 -0.74 -4.40 -21.45
CA ASN A 131 -1.45 -4.68 -22.71
C ASN A 131 -2.54 -3.65 -23.03
N TYR A 132 -3.09 -3.00 -22.00
CA TYR A 132 -4.12 -1.98 -22.10
C TYR A 132 -3.61 -0.59 -21.68
N GLN A 133 -2.29 -0.35 -21.74
CA GLN A 133 -1.81 1.03 -21.75
C GLN A 133 -2.40 1.68 -23.01
N ASP A 134 -3.30 2.66 -22.81
CA ASP A 134 -3.76 3.52 -23.88
C ASP A 134 -2.52 4.07 -24.62
N GLU A 135 -2.57 4.10 -25.96
CA GLU A 135 -1.51 4.73 -26.76
C GLU A 135 -1.39 6.18 -26.27
N GLU A 136 -0.32 6.49 -25.53
CA GLU A 136 0.02 7.86 -25.18
C GLU A 136 0.09 8.67 -26.48
N ALA A 137 -0.61 9.81 -26.51
CA ALA A 137 -0.62 10.67 -27.68
C ALA A 137 0.84 10.99 -28.07
N PRO A 138 1.19 10.99 -29.36
CA PRO A 138 2.58 11.16 -29.83
C PRO A 138 3.24 12.48 -29.42
N GLU A 139 2.51 13.37 -28.75
CA GLU A 139 2.96 14.66 -28.22
C GLU A 139 3.79 14.50 -26.93
N ASP A 140 3.60 13.42 -26.15
CA ASP A 140 4.32 13.18 -24.89
C ASP A 140 5.59 12.31 -25.05
N LEU A 141 5.86 11.78 -26.25
CA LEU A 141 7.02 10.91 -26.50
C LEU A 141 8.35 11.69 -26.69
N VAL A 142 8.30 13.02 -26.78
CA VAL A 142 9.45 13.90 -27.03
C VAL A 142 9.86 14.68 -25.78
N GLU A 143 10.17 13.98 -24.69
CA GLU A 143 10.92 14.59 -23.57
C GLU A 143 12.06 13.71 -23.02
N ASN A 144 12.57 12.75 -23.81
CA ASN A 144 13.77 11.99 -23.46
C ASN A 144 14.71 11.77 -24.67
N LEU A 145 15.34 12.85 -25.14
CA LEU A 145 16.64 12.82 -25.82
C LEU A 145 17.66 13.62 -25.01
#